data_AF-A0A951ST83-F1
#
_entry.id   AF-A0A951ST83-F1
#
_cell.length_a   1.000
_cell.length_b   1.000
_cell.length_c   1.000
_cell.angle_alpha   90.00
_cell.angle_beta   90.00
_cell.angle_gamma   90.00
#
_symmetry.space_group_name_H-M   'P 1'
#
loop_
_entity.id
_entity.type
_entity.pdbx_description
1 polymer ?
#
loop_
_entity_poly.entity_id
_entity_poly.type
_entity_poly.pdbx_seq_one_letter_code
_entity_poly.pdbx_strand_id
1 'polypeptide(L)'
;MNKTEQEKADHERLVTVYETGHEGIVALVKSIFDEAGIKYLAEGEGVQDLFGVGVLGTGFNPITGPVKFKVMPEDVTYAKDLLKEIRESNE
;
A
#
# COMPACT_ATOMS: atom_id res chain seq x y z
N MET A 1 -0.78 27.41 -7.80
CA MET A 1 -0.32 26.11 -7.27
C MET A 1 0.03 25.24 -8.46
N ASN A 2 1.29 24.81 -8.54
CA ASN A 2 1.76 23.98 -9.64
C ASN A 2 1.42 22.52 -9.35
N LYS A 3 0.99 21.78 -10.38
CA LYS A 3 0.56 20.38 -10.31
C LYS A 3 1.57 19.48 -9.56
N THR A 4 2.85 19.77 -9.70
CA THR A 4 3.99 19.07 -9.07
C THR A 4 4.10 19.25 -7.55
N GLU A 5 3.60 20.36 -6.98
CA GLU A 5 3.65 20.60 -5.53
C GLU A 5 2.46 19.96 -4.81
N GLN A 6 1.36 19.78 -5.53
CA GLN A 6 0.17 19.11 -5.04
C GLN A 6 0.43 17.60 -4.88
N GLU A 7 1.12 16.97 -5.83
CA GLU A 7 1.55 15.55 -5.76
C GLU A 7 2.57 15.31 -4.62
N LYS A 8 3.45 16.27 -4.32
CA LYS A 8 4.40 16.15 -3.20
C LYS A 8 3.74 16.28 -1.82
N ALA A 9 2.86 17.26 -1.63
CA ALA A 9 2.15 17.46 -0.37
C ALA A 9 1.17 16.32 -0.05
N ASP A 10 0.74 15.61 -1.09
CA ASP A 10 -0.12 14.43 -1.03
C ASP A 10 0.63 13.18 -0.54
N HIS A 11 1.85 12.97 -1.02
CA HIS A 11 2.74 11.91 -0.53
C HIS A 11 3.11 12.06 0.96
N GLU A 12 3.19 13.30 1.47
CA GLU A 12 3.48 13.55 2.90
C GLU A 12 2.30 13.22 3.83
N ARG A 13 1.09 12.97 3.30
CA ARG A 13 -0.12 12.67 4.08
C ARG A 13 -0.57 11.21 4.02
N LEU A 14 0.20 10.34 3.38
CA LEU A 14 -0.16 8.93 3.28
C LEU A 14 -0.23 8.29 4.68
N VAL A 15 -1.34 7.64 4.98
CA VAL A 15 -1.63 7.02 6.28
C VAL A 15 -1.51 5.50 6.14
N THR A 16 -0.71 4.87 6.99
CA THR A 16 -0.62 3.41 7.05
C THR A 16 -1.96 2.81 7.48
N VAL A 17 -2.50 1.90 6.67
CA VAL A 17 -3.75 1.18 6.94
C VAL A 17 -3.55 -0.30 7.22
N TYR A 18 -2.43 -0.87 6.78
CA TYR A 18 -2.11 -2.28 6.97
C TYR A 18 -0.59 -2.51 6.97
N GLU A 19 -0.15 -3.53 7.70
CA GLU A 19 1.25 -3.96 7.75
C GLU A 19 1.31 -5.48 7.78
N THR A 20 2.18 -6.09 6.98
CA THR A 20 2.37 -7.55 6.98
C THR A 20 3.78 -7.95 6.56
N GLY A 21 4.29 -9.03 7.15
CA GLY A 21 5.53 -9.70 6.73
C GLY A 21 5.31 -10.90 5.80
N HIS A 22 4.06 -11.21 5.45
CA HIS A 22 3.72 -12.38 4.65
C HIS A 22 3.49 -12.00 3.18
N GLU A 23 4.34 -12.49 2.28
CA GLU A 23 4.29 -12.18 0.84
C GLU A 23 2.93 -12.52 0.20
N GLY A 24 2.30 -13.63 0.63
CA GLY A 24 0.97 -14.01 0.14
C GLY A 24 -0.12 -12.99 0.51
N ILE A 25 -0.01 -12.38 1.70
CA ILE A 25 -0.94 -11.34 2.15
C ILE A 25 -0.67 -10.04 1.40
N VAL A 26 0.60 -9.71 1.14
CA VAL A 26 0.97 -8.53 0.33
C VAL A 26 0.28 -8.56 -1.03
N ALA A 27 0.38 -9.69 -1.75
CA ALA A 27 -0.25 -9.84 -3.07
C ALA A 27 -1.79 -9.70 -3.01
N LEU A 28 -2.40 -10.21 -1.94
CA LEU A 28 -3.85 -10.11 -1.73
C LEU A 28 -4.29 -8.66 -1.46
N VAL A 29 -3.60 -7.94 -0.57
CA VAL A 29 -3.89 -6.54 -0.25
C VAL A 29 -3.77 -5.66 -1.50
N LYS A 30 -2.70 -5.85 -2.30
CA LYS A 30 -2.53 -5.16 -3.58
C LYS A 30 -3.73 -5.39 -4.50
N SER A 31 -4.10 -6.64 -4.71
CA SER A 31 -5.23 -7.01 -5.58
C SER A 31 -6.55 -6.35 -5.16
N ILE A 32 -6.83 -6.30 -3.85
CA ILE A 32 -8.04 -5.63 -3.31
C ILE A 32 -8.01 -4.13 -3.60
N PHE A 33 -6.89 -3.46 -3.35
CA PHE A 33 -6.79 -2.02 -3.59
C PHE A 33 -6.83 -1.67 -5.08
N ASP A 34 -6.19 -2.48 -5.93
CA ASP A 34 -6.25 -2.34 -7.39
C ASP A 34 -7.69 -2.52 -7.91
N GLU A 35 -8.42 -3.53 -7.42
CA GLU A 35 -9.84 -3.74 -7.80
C GLU A 35 -10.75 -2.60 -7.30
N ALA A 36 -10.50 -2.09 -6.09
CA ALA A 36 -11.22 -0.97 -5.51
C ALA A 36 -10.82 0.40 -6.08
N GLY A 37 -9.78 0.46 -6.91
CA GLY A 37 -9.25 1.70 -7.48
C GLY A 37 -8.61 2.64 -6.44
N ILE A 38 -8.18 2.10 -5.29
CA ILE A 38 -7.54 2.87 -4.22
C ILE A 38 -6.07 3.08 -4.58
N LYS A 39 -5.61 4.33 -4.52
CA LYS A 39 -4.17 4.63 -4.65
C LYS A 39 -3.45 4.30 -3.35
N TYR A 40 -2.41 3.48 -3.44
CA TYR A 40 -1.63 3.06 -2.29
C TYR A 40 -0.12 3.10 -2.55
N LEU A 41 0.64 3.18 -1.46
CA LEU A 41 2.09 3.00 -1.42
C LEU A 41 2.41 1.77 -0.56
N ALA A 42 3.15 0.82 -1.11
CA ALA A 42 3.69 -0.32 -0.37
C ALA A 42 5.16 -0.06 -0.01
N GLU A 43 5.42 0.29 1.25
CA GLU A 43 6.76 0.59 1.77
C GLU A 43 7.32 -0.64 2.51
N GLY A 44 8.41 -1.24 2.02
CA GLY A 44 9.07 -2.38 2.68
C GLY A 44 9.35 -3.58 1.77
N GLU A 45 8.66 -3.68 0.62
CA GLU A 45 9.21 -4.42 -0.52
C GLU A 45 10.47 -3.67 -0.99
N GLY A 46 11.50 -4.37 -1.45
CA GLY A 46 12.70 -3.77 -2.04
C GLY A 46 12.43 -2.98 -3.33
N VAL A 47 11.19 -2.56 -3.58
CA VAL A 47 10.66 -1.89 -4.75
C VAL A 47 9.79 -0.74 -4.26
N GLN A 48 10.23 0.49 -4.54
CA GLN A 48 9.33 1.65 -4.53
C GLN A 48 8.38 1.49 -5.71
N ASP A 49 7.17 0.98 -5.47
CA ASP A 49 6.10 1.02 -6.46
C ASP A 49 5.52 2.44 -6.47
N LEU A 50 6.07 3.28 -7.35
CA LEU A 50 5.55 4.61 -7.63
C LEU A 50 4.61 4.48 -8.84
N PHE A 51 3.32 4.33 -8.54
CA PHE A 51 2.20 4.66 -9.43
C PHE A 51 2.23 4.01 -10.84
N GLY A 52 1.64 2.82 -10.95
CA GLY A 52 0.99 2.37 -12.18
C GLY A 52 1.92 1.71 -13.20
N VAL A 53 1.56 0.48 -13.57
CA VAL A 53 2.05 -0.29 -14.73
C VAL A 53 3.56 -0.20 -14.93
N GLY A 54 4.30 -0.99 -14.15
CA GLY A 54 5.60 -1.50 -14.55
C GLY A 54 6.75 -1.13 -13.65
N VAL A 55 6.95 -1.92 -12.59
CA VAL A 55 8.30 -2.24 -12.11
C VAL A 55 8.34 -3.73 -11.76
N LEU A 56 9.11 -4.50 -12.54
CA LEU A 56 9.46 -5.89 -12.25
C LEU A 56 10.54 -5.90 -11.17
N GLY A 57 10.17 -6.27 -9.94
CA GLY A 57 11.12 -6.54 -8.87
C GLY A 57 10.49 -7.45 -7.81
N THR A 58 10.67 -8.76 -7.95
CA THR A 58 10.27 -9.74 -6.93
C THR A 58 11.36 -9.78 -5.86
N GLY A 59 11.20 -9.04 -4.76
CA GLY A 59 12.21 -9.06 -3.70
C GLY A 59 11.75 -8.48 -2.38
N PHE A 60 11.20 -9.32 -1.52
CA PHE A 60 11.19 -9.08 -0.07
C PHE A 60 12.64 -9.10 0.41
N ASN A 61 13.15 -7.98 0.92
CA ASN A 61 14.44 -7.94 1.61
C ASN A 61 14.17 -8.08 3.11
N PRO A 62 14.57 -9.19 3.77
CA PRO A 62 14.30 -9.42 5.19
C PRO A 62 14.97 -8.39 6.13
N ILE A 63 15.83 -7.52 5.60
CA ILE A 63 16.47 -6.43 6.34
C ILE A 63 15.53 -5.22 6.52
N THR A 64 14.56 -4.98 5.60
CA THR A 64 13.74 -3.75 5.58
C THR A 64 12.50 -3.77 6.47
N GLY A 65 12.15 -4.91 7.09
CA GLY A 65 10.98 -5.04 7.95
C GLY A 65 9.68 -5.35 7.18
N PRO A 66 8.53 -5.38 7.88
CA PRO A 66 7.25 -5.72 7.25
C PRO A 66 6.81 -4.66 6.24
N VAL A 67 6.04 -5.08 5.23
CA VAL A 67 5.48 -4.21 4.20
C VAL A 67 4.35 -3.40 4.80
N LYS A 68 4.43 -2.08 4.68
CA LYS A 68 3.44 -1.11 5.13
C LYS A 68 2.66 -0.58 3.94
N PHE A 69 1.35 -0.78 3.96
CA PHE A 69 0.44 -0.22 2.98
C PHE A 69 -0.09 1.11 3.49
N LYS A 70 0.19 2.18 2.75
CA LYS A 70 -0.25 3.54 3.04
C LYS A 70 -1.19 4.02 1.94
N VAL A 71 -2.26 4.69 2.32
CA VAL A 71 -3.25 5.25 1.41
C VAL A 71 -3.49 6.72 1.72
N MET A 72 -4.21 7.39 0.83
CA MET A 72 -4.67 8.74 1.04
C MET A 72 -5.55 8.84 2.30
N PRO A 73 -5.49 9.94 3.06
CA PRO A 73 -6.28 10.10 4.28
C PRO A 73 -7.79 9.99 4.02
N GLU A 74 -8.25 10.37 2.83
CA GLU A 74 -9.65 10.24 2.41
C GLU A 74 -10.10 8.78 2.22
N ASP A 75 -9.19 7.90 1.80
CA ASP A 75 -9.46 6.48 1.54
C ASP A 75 -9.24 5.59 2.76
N VAL A 76 -8.69 6.11 3.87
CA VAL A 76 -8.31 5.31 5.06
C VAL A 76 -9.46 4.44 5.57
N THR A 77 -10.65 5.02 5.71
CA THR A 77 -11.81 4.31 6.25
C THR A 77 -12.25 3.20 5.31
N TYR A 78 -12.30 3.49 4.00
CA TYR A 78 -12.70 2.54 2.99
C TYR A 78 -11.68 1.41 2.83
N ALA A 79 -10.39 1.74 2.74
CA ALA A 79 -9.29 0.78 2.71
C ALA A 79 -9.30 -0.13 3.93
N LYS A 80 -9.51 0.41 5.14
CA LYS A 80 -9.60 -0.42 6.36
C LYS A 80 -10.81 -1.35 6.35
N ASP A 81 -11.93 -0.93 5.76
CA ASP A 81 -13.13 -1.75 5.66
C ASP A 81 -12.91 -2.95 4.74
N LEU A 82 -12.33 -2.72 3.56
CA LEU A 82 -11.97 -3.77 2.60
C LEU A 82 -10.99 -4.81 3.19
N LEU A 83 -10.11 -4.37 4.09
CA LEU A 83 -9.10 -5.23 4.70
C LEU A 83 -9.58 -5.98 5.95
N LYS A 84 -10.83 -5.78 6.40
CA LYS A 84 -11.35 -6.49 7.58
C LYS A 84 -11.32 -8.00 7.39
N GLU A 85 -11.73 -8.50 6.22
CA GLU A 85 -11.79 -9.94 5.93
C GLU A 85 -10.40 -10.61 5.98
N ILE A 86 -9.34 -9.87 5.61
CA ILE A 86 -7.96 -10.35 5.70
C ILE A 86 -7.49 -10.39 7.16
N ARG A 87 -7.90 -9.44 8.00
CA ARG A 87 -7.53 -9.41 9.42
C ARG A 87 -8.17 -10.55 10.20
N GLU A 88 -9.45 -10.83 9.94
CA GLU A 88 -10.21 -11.88 10.63
C GLU A 88 -9.72 -13.30 10.29
N SER A 89 -9.08 -13.49 9.13
CA SER A 89 -8.52 -14.79 8.74
C SER A 89 -7.15 -15.11 9.35
N ASN A 90 -6.54 -14.16 10.09
CA ASN A 90 -5.18 -14.27 10.64
C ASN A 90 -5.12 -14.16 12.19
N GLU A 91 -6.26 -14.20 12.88
CA GLU A 91 -6.36 -14.42 14.34
C GLU A 91 -6.57 -15.91 14.67
#